data_AF-A0A7C5HUV2-F1
#
_entry.id   AF-A0A7C5HUV2-F1
#
_cell.length_a   1.000
_cell.length_b   1.000
_cell.length_c   1.000
_cell.angle_alpha   90.00
_cell.angle_beta   90.00
_cell.angle_gamma   90.00
#
_symmetry.space_group_name_H-M   'P 1'
#
loop_
_entity.id
_entity.type
_entity.pdbx_description
1 polymer ?
#
loop_
_entity_poly.entity_id
_entity_poly.type
_entity_poly.pdbx_seq_one_letter_code
_entity_poly.pdbx_strand_id
1 'polypeptide(L)' 'MIDEDKWFRFTHGKKASSLQELRHVIEELNEAEFRHHVNDERNDFANWVEDVFEQKKLAKSMRKARDKEELIKTLDA' A
#
# COMPACT_ATOMS: atom_id res chain seq x y z
N MET A 1 1.97 -15.02 -9.01
CA MET A 1 1.05 -15.02 -7.84
C MET A 1 1.92 -15.13 -6.60
N ILE A 2 1.71 -14.27 -5.61
CA ILE A 2 2.39 -14.37 -4.31
C ILE A 2 1.59 -15.29 -3.37
N ASP A 3 2.27 -15.92 -2.42
CA ASP A 3 1.64 -16.77 -1.41
C ASP A 3 0.59 -15.99 -0.60
N GLU A 4 -0.48 -16.68 -0.18
CA GLU A 4 -1.58 -16.07 0.61
C GLU A 4 -1.12 -15.46 1.94
N ASP A 5 -0.03 -16.00 2.50
CA ASP A 5 0.60 -15.50 3.72
C ASP A 5 1.27 -14.14 3.52
N LYS A 6 1.60 -13.79 2.27
CA LYS A 6 2.19 -12.51 1.89
C LYS A 6 1.15 -11.49 1.44
N TRP A 7 -0.14 -11.80 1.49
CA TRP A 7 -1.16 -10.84 1.10
C TRP A 7 -1.29 -9.72 2.13
N PHE A 8 -1.49 -8.50 1.65
CA PHE A 8 -1.84 -7.40 2.54
C PHE A 8 -3.30 -7.56 2.97
N ARG A 9 -3.54 -7.59 4.28
CA ARG A 9 -4.88 -7.75 4.87
C ARG A 9 -5.34 -6.44 5.47
N PHE A 10 -6.50 -5.98 5.03
CA PHE A 10 -7.15 -4.79 5.56
C PHE A 10 -8.16 -5.14 6.64
N THR A 11 -8.47 -4.19 7.50
CA THR A 11 -9.35 -4.35 8.66
C THR A 11 -10.77 -4.78 8.31
N HIS A 12 -11.22 -4.53 7.07
CA HIS A 12 -12.58 -4.85 6.60
C HIS A 12 -12.65 -6.13 5.75
N GLY A 13 -11.63 -6.99 5.81
CA GLY A 13 -11.59 -8.25 5.06
C GLY A 13 -11.19 -8.08 3.59
N LYS A 14 -10.96 -6.84 3.13
CA LYS A 14 -10.29 -6.59 1.84
C LYS A 14 -8.86 -7.14 1.91
N LYS A 15 -8.35 -7.57 0.77
CA LYS A 15 -7.00 -8.13 0.64
C LYS A 15 -6.38 -7.67 -0.67
N ALA A 16 -5.06 -7.48 -0.66
CA ALA A 16 -4.29 -7.22 -1.87
C ALA A 16 -3.18 -8.25 -2.03
N SER A 17 -3.16 -8.91 -3.18
CA SER A 17 -2.15 -9.88 -3.60
C SER A 17 -1.19 -9.31 -4.66
N SER A 18 -1.46 -8.11 -5.15
CA SER A 18 -0.64 -7.41 -6.14
C SER A 18 -0.67 -5.90 -5.92
N LEU A 19 0.27 -5.17 -6.54
CA LEU A 19 0.29 -3.70 -6.52
C LEU A 19 -0.96 -3.09 -7.16
N GLN A 20 -1.51 -3.75 -8.19
CA GLN A 20 -2.73 -3.30 -8.86
C GLN A 20 -3.97 -3.46 -7.96
N GLU A 21 -4.07 -4.57 -7.21
CA GLU A 21 -5.12 -4.74 -6.22
C GLU A 21 -4.94 -3.77 -5.05
N LEU A 22 -3.70 -3.54 -4.60
CA LEU A 22 -3.40 -2.56 -3.56
C LEU A 22 -3.90 -1.17 -3.96
N ARG A 23 -3.59 -0.73 -5.19
CA ARG A 23 -4.06 0.53 -5.77
C ARG A 23 -5.59 0.62 -5.70
N HIS A 24 -6.29 -0.40 -6.15
CA HIS A 24 -7.76 -0.42 -6.15
C HIS A 24 -8.33 -0.36 -4.74
N VAL A 25 -7.76 -1.11 -3.79
CA VAL A 25 -8.21 -1.04 -2.40
C VAL A 25 -7.99 0.35 -1.82
N ILE A 26 -6.85 0.98 -2.07
CA ILE A 26 -6.52 2.33 -1.58
C ILE A 26 -7.47 3.39 -2.13
N GLU A 27 -7.88 3.29 -3.40
CA GLU A 27 -8.91 4.15 -3.99
C GLU A 27 -10.24 4.07 -3.22
N GLU A 28 -10.60 2.87 -2.75
CA GLU A 28 -11.84 2.63 -2.01
C GLU A 28 -11.73 2.89 -0.49
N LEU A 29 -10.52 3.01 0.07
CA LEU A 29 -10.36 3.27 1.50
C LEU A 29 -10.89 4.65 1.86
N ASN A 30 -11.58 4.75 2.99
CA ASN A 30 -11.87 6.07 3.54
C ASN A 30 -10.60 6.69 4.14
N GLU A 31 -10.64 8.00 4.43
CA GLU A 31 -9.47 8.72 4.93
C GLU A 31 -8.99 8.21 6.31
N ALA A 32 -9.90 7.78 7.18
CA ALA A 32 -9.54 7.25 8.50
C ALA A 32 -8.82 5.90 8.39
N GLU A 33 -9.29 5.00 7.53
CA GLU A 33 -8.64 3.71 7.25
C GLU A 33 -7.26 3.92 6.60
N PHE A 34 -7.17 4.83 5.62
CA PHE A 34 -5.90 5.16 4.99
C PHE A 34 -4.89 5.69 6.02
N ARG A 35 -5.30 6.64 6.88
CA ARG A 35 -4.46 7.22 7.93
C ARG A 35 -4.03 6.22 9.00
N HIS A 36 -4.73 5.10 9.14
CA HIS A 36 -4.32 4.03 10.05
C HIS A 36 -3.06 3.30 9.57
N HIS A 37 -2.92 3.17 8.24
CA HIS A 37 -1.81 2.50 7.57
C HIS A 37 -0.70 3.46 7.14
N VAL A 38 -1.06 4.70 6.83
CA VAL A 38 -0.15 5.75 6.38
C VAL A 38 -0.27 6.95 7.30
N ASN A 39 0.75 7.19 8.11
CA ASN A 39 0.85 8.35 8.98
C ASN A 39 2.28 8.89 8.98
N ASP A 40 2.53 9.94 9.77
CA ASP A 40 3.84 10.62 9.82
C ASP A 40 4.99 9.71 10.28
N GLU A 41 4.70 8.60 10.97
CA GLU A 41 5.70 7.68 11.49
C GLU A 41 5.88 6.42 10.63
N ARG A 42 4.80 5.93 9.99
CA ARG A 42 4.82 4.67 9.22
C ARG A 42 3.97 4.70 7.96
N ASN A 43 4.39 3.90 6.99
CA ASN A 43 3.61 3.57 5.80
C ASN A 43 3.64 2.05 5.60
N ASP A 44 2.59 1.38 6.06
CA ASP A 44 2.49 -0.09 6.05
C ASP A 44 2.49 -0.64 4.61
N PHE A 45 1.90 0.10 3.66
CA PHE A 45 1.90 -0.28 2.24
C PHE A 45 3.31 -0.30 1.67
N ALA A 46 4.12 0.72 1.97
CA ALA A 46 5.50 0.79 1.50
C ALA A 46 6.37 -0.33 2.08
N ASN A 47 6.16 -0.68 3.35
CA ASN A 47 6.87 -1.81 3.98
C ASN A 47 6.49 -3.13 3.30
N TRP A 48 5.19 -3.36 3.06
CA TRP A 48 4.74 -4.53 2.32
C TRP A 48 5.32 -4.61 0.91
N VAL A 49 5.35 -3.50 0.17
CA VAL A 49 5.96 -3.45 -1.16
C VAL A 49 7.46 -3.76 -1.12
N GLU A 50 8.17 -3.26 -0.12
CA GLU A 50 9.58 -3.54 0.06
C GLU A 50 9.86 -5.00 0.45
N ASP A 51 9.10 -5.56 1.38
CA ASP A 51 9.38 -6.88 1.94
C ASP A 51 8.87 -8.02 1.05
N VAL A 52 7.75 -7.81 0.33
CA VAL A 52 7.10 -8.86 -0.49
C VAL A 52 7.55 -8.82 -1.95
N PHE A 53 7.71 -7.61 -2.51
CA PHE A 53 8.07 -7.44 -3.92
C PHE A 53 9.53 -7.00 -4.11
N GLU A 54 10.27 -6.79 -3.02
CA GLU A 54 11.67 -6.33 -3.03
C GLU A 54 11.88 -5.00 -3.79
N GLN A 55 10.81 -4.23 -4.01
CA GLN A 55 10.84 -2.99 -4.78
C GLN A 55 11.21 -1.78 -3.91
N LYS A 56 12.45 -1.76 -3.43
CA LYS A 56 12.98 -0.71 -2.53
C LYS A 56 12.81 0.71 -3.06
N LYS A 57 12.98 0.92 -4.37
CA LYS A 57 12.80 2.23 -5.01
C LYS A 57 11.36 2.69 -4.95
N LEU A 58 10.43 1.81 -5.30
CA LEU A 58 8.99 2.08 -5.26
C LEU A 58 8.54 2.34 -3.82
N ALA A 59 8.92 1.47 -2.88
CA ALA A 59 8.64 1.65 -1.46
C ALA A 59 9.17 2.99 -0.92
N LYS A 60 10.39 3.39 -1.30
CA LYS A 60 10.94 4.70 -0.91
C LYS A 60 10.13 5.87 -1.48
N SER A 61 9.58 5.77 -2.69
CA SER A 61 8.67 6.77 -3.23
C SER A 61 7.33 6.77 -2.49
N MET A 62 6.78 5.60 -2.18
CA MET A 62 5.53 5.46 -1.43
C MET A 62 5.63 6.07 -0.02
N ARG A 63 6.77 5.91 0.68
CA ARG A 63 7.00 6.54 1.99
C ARG A 63 6.99 8.07 1.97
N LYS A 64 7.19 8.68 0.79
CA LYS A 64 7.14 10.14 0.64
C LYS A 64 5.74 10.66 0.34
N ALA A 65 4.86 9.79 -0.15
CA ALA A 65 3.48 10.17 -0.46
C ALA A 65 2.70 10.40 0.84
N ARG A 66 2.01 11.54 0.91
CA ARG A 66 1.28 12.00 2.11
C ARG A 66 -0.22 11.78 2.02
N ASP A 67 -0.72 11.50 0.83
CA ASP A 67 -2.13 11.26 0.57
C ASP A 67 -2.33 10.08 -0.39
N LYS A 68 -3.60 9.70 -0.57
CA LYS A 68 -4.00 8.59 -1.44
C LYS A 68 -3.62 8.84 -2.89
N GLU A 69 -3.77 10.07 -3.39
CA GLU A 69 -3.52 10.40 -4.80
C GLU A 69 -2.03 10.27 -5.13
N GLU A 70 -1.15 10.81 -4.29
CA GLU A 70 0.30 10.68 -4.45
C GLU A 70 0.75 9.22 -4.41
N LEU A 71 0.14 8.41 -3.53
CA LEU A 71 0.49 7.01 -3.38
C LEU A 71 0.02 6.18 -4.60
N ILE A 72 -1.20 6.43 -5.10
CA ILE A 72 -1.73 5.82 -6.34
C ILE A 72 -0.86 6.20 -7.52
N LYS A 73 -0.51 7.49 -7.66
CA LYS A 73 0.36 7.96 -8.73
C LYS A 73 1.74 7.31 -8.71
N THR A 74 2.24 6.99 -7.51
CA THR A 74 3.50 6.27 -7.34
C THR A 74 3.40 4.82 -7.78
N LEU A 75 2.24 4.17 -7.58
CA LEU A 75 1.98 2.79 -8.01
C LEU A 75 1.76 2.67 -9.53
N ASP A 76 1.32 3.75 -10.19
CA ASP A 76 1.09 3.81 -11.64
C ASP A 76 2.34 4.22 -12.47
N ALA A 77 3.45 4.54 -11.81
CA ALA A 77 4.70 5.04 -12.42
C ALA A 77 5.67 3.92 -12.82
#